data_AF-A0A924E5I5-F1
#
_entry.id   AF-A0A924E5I5-F1
#
_cell.length_a   1.000
_cell.length_b   1.000
_cell.length_c   1.000
_cell.angle_alpha   90.00
_cell.angle_beta   90.00
_cell.angle_gamma   90.00
#
_symmetry.space_group_name_H-M   'P 1'
#
loop_
_entity.id
_entity.type
_entity.pdbx_description
1 polymer ?
#
loop_
_entity_poly.entity_id
_entity_poly.type
_entity_poly.pdbx_seq_one_letter_code
_entity_poly.pdbx_strand_id
1 'polypeptide(L)'
;MNRCTCTSFRSLALTTWLLAGSALSTHAQDIDPLLMPARQLPKAALLGRMVVQQPPVILLNGQTAQLSPGARIRNADNTLAMSGTLIGQALPVKYLLDSTGLVQQVWILTDIEVRASRKSFSLSNFLFGSGGATGPVDDGKTPFDQLPRFPNQ
;
A
#
# COMPACT_ATOMS: atom_id res chain seq x y z
N MET A 1 2.22 0.78 -60.20
CA MET A 1 3.22 0.53 -61.25
C MET A 1 4.58 0.38 -60.57
N ASN A 2 4.87 -0.78 -59.99
CA ASN A 2 5.41 -1.98 -60.66
C ASN A 2 6.93 -1.87 -60.86
N ARG A 3 7.72 -2.54 -60.02
CA ARG A 3 8.68 -3.56 -60.48
C ARG A 3 8.76 -4.70 -59.46
N CYS A 4 8.31 -5.87 -59.88
CA CYS A 4 8.63 -7.13 -59.23
C CYS A 4 10.00 -7.58 -59.73
N THR A 5 10.82 -8.20 -58.88
CA THR A 5 11.90 -9.09 -59.31
C THR A 5 11.67 -10.45 -58.68
N CYS A 6 11.12 -11.35 -59.48
CA CYS A 6 10.96 -12.77 -59.16
C CYS A 6 12.04 -13.55 -59.90
N THR A 7 12.89 -14.24 -59.14
CA THR A 7 13.84 -15.28 -59.59
C THR A 7 14.32 -15.97 -58.31
N SER A 8 13.56 -16.90 -57.74
CA SER A 8 13.42 -18.28 -58.23
C SER A 8 14.79 -18.94 -58.48
N PHE A 9 15.47 -19.33 -57.40
CA PHE A 9 16.43 -20.43 -57.42
C PHE A 9 15.84 -21.58 -56.60
N ARG A 10 15.47 -22.66 -57.30
CA ARG A 10 14.83 -23.86 -56.73
C ARG A 10 15.89 -24.94 -56.47
N SER A 11 15.76 -25.63 -55.32
CA SER A 11 16.31 -26.98 -55.07
C SER A 11 17.85 -27.07 -55.02
N LEU A 12 18.54 -27.99 -54.34
CA LEU A 12 18.26 -29.06 -53.35
C LEU A 12 19.57 -29.18 -52.49
N ALA A 13 19.71 -29.83 -51.33
CA ALA A 13 18.87 -30.77 -50.59
C ALA A 13 19.19 -30.76 -49.06
N LEU A 14 18.75 -31.82 -48.38
CA LEU A 14 19.04 -32.29 -47.01
C LEU A 14 20.37 -31.86 -46.35
N THR A 15 20.28 -31.33 -45.13
CA THR A 15 20.66 -32.11 -43.92
C THR A 15 19.74 -31.75 -42.75
N THR A 16 19.04 -32.75 -42.20
CA THR A 16 18.25 -32.61 -40.97
C THR A 16 19.16 -32.64 -39.75
N TRP A 17 19.11 -31.61 -38.90
CA TRP A 17 19.68 -31.66 -37.55
C TRP A 17 18.61 -31.37 -36.50
N LEU A 18 18.75 -32.03 -35.35
CA LEU A 18 17.72 -32.38 -34.38
C LEU A 18 16.73 -31.26 -33.99
N LEU A 19 15.47 -31.67 -33.77
CA LEU A 19 14.54 -30.98 -32.90
C LEU A 19 15.10 -30.96 -31.46
N ALA A 20 15.66 -29.83 -31.03
CA ALA A 20 15.76 -29.47 -29.63
C ALA A 20 14.58 -28.53 -29.32
N GLY A 21 13.50 -29.08 -28.78
CA GLY A 21 12.29 -28.32 -28.49
C GLY A 21 12.50 -27.29 -27.38
N SER A 22 12.77 -26.04 -27.75
CA SER A 22 12.67 -24.90 -26.85
C SER A 22 11.20 -24.65 -26.54
N ALA A 23 10.69 -25.34 -25.52
CA ALA A 23 9.38 -25.04 -24.94
C ALA A 23 9.42 -23.62 -24.37
N LEU A 24 8.68 -22.69 -25.01
CA LEU A 24 8.40 -21.41 -24.39
C LEU A 24 7.47 -21.68 -23.21
N SER A 25 7.99 -21.59 -21.98
CA SER A 25 7.19 -21.64 -20.77
C SER A 25 6.29 -20.42 -20.70
N THR A 26 5.07 -20.54 -21.21
CA THR A 26 3.99 -19.60 -20.95
C THR A 26 3.70 -19.63 -19.45
N HIS A 27 4.19 -18.63 -18.71
CA HIS A 27 3.80 -18.45 -17.32
C HIS A 27 2.34 -18.01 -17.26
N ALA A 28 1.44 -18.99 -17.23
CA ALA A 28 0.08 -18.79 -16.75
C ALA A 28 0.18 -18.35 -15.28
N GLN A 29 -0.26 -17.12 -15.00
CA GLN A 29 -0.53 -16.68 -13.65
C GLN A 29 -1.97 -17.08 -13.35
N ASP A 30 -2.17 -18.15 -12.56
CA ASP A 30 -3.45 -18.43 -11.95
C ASP A 30 -3.80 -17.27 -11.00
N ILE A 31 -4.76 -16.45 -11.43
CA ILE A 31 -5.32 -15.36 -10.65
C ILE A 31 -6.63 -15.90 -10.06
N ASP A 32 -6.59 -16.33 -8.79
CA ASP A 32 -7.80 -16.61 -8.02
C ASP A 32 -8.69 -15.35 -7.97
N PRO A 33 -9.86 -15.32 -8.64
CA PRO A 33 -10.59 -14.08 -8.90
C PRO A 33 -11.31 -13.51 -7.66
N LEU A 34 -11.21 -14.17 -6.50
CA LEU A 34 -11.96 -13.86 -5.28
C LEU A 34 -11.11 -13.31 -4.12
N LEU A 35 -9.78 -13.21 -4.29
CA LEU A 35 -8.91 -12.65 -3.26
C LEU A 35 -7.82 -11.78 -3.90
N MET A 36 -8.17 -10.52 -4.20
CA MET A 36 -7.21 -9.53 -4.68
C MET A 36 -6.03 -9.44 -3.69
N PRO A 37 -4.81 -9.85 -4.06
CA PRO A 37 -3.68 -9.82 -3.16
C PRO A 37 -3.34 -8.36 -2.84
N ALA A 38 -3.07 -8.06 -1.57
CA ALA A 38 -2.67 -6.72 -1.15
C ALA A 38 -1.46 -6.27 -1.99
N ARG A 39 -1.66 -5.24 -2.79
CA ARG A 39 -0.68 -4.77 -3.78
C ARG A 39 0.64 -4.38 -3.12
N GLN A 40 1.73 -4.49 -3.86
CA GLN A 40 3.01 -3.98 -3.39
C GLN A 40 2.99 -2.44 -3.35
N LEU A 41 2.97 -1.90 -2.12
CA LEU A 41 3.07 -0.46 -1.84
C LEU A 41 4.51 -0.14 -1.41
N PRO A 42 5.11 0.98 -1.86
CA PRO A 42 6.47 1.33 -1.47
C PRO A 42 6.57 1.60 0.03
N LYS A 43 7.65 1.12 0.66
CA LYS A 43 7.88 1.25 2.11
C LYS A 43 8.01 2.70 2.58
N ALA A 44 8.54 3.57 1.71
CA ALA A 44 8.69 5.01 1.98
C ALA A 44 7.35 5.79 1.97
N ALA A 45 6.24 5.18 1.54
CA ALA A 45 4.95 5.87 1.51
C ALA A 45 4.32 5.98 2.91
N LEU A 46 4.11 7.24 3.31
CA LEU A 46 3.46 7.67 4.54
C LEU A 46 1.98 7.33 4.50
N LEU A 47 1.39 6.99 5.65
CA LEU A 47 -0.06 6.73 5.77
C LEU A 47 -0.76 7.99 6.28
N GLY A 48 -1.96 8.26 5.76
CA GLY A 48 -2.80 9.35 6.24
C GLY A 48 -4.26 9.22 5.78
N ARG A 49 -5.06 10.22 6.15
CA ARG A 49 -6.41 10.44 5.62
C ARG A 49 -6.37 11.66 4.72
N MET A 50 -6.81 11.52 3.48
CA MET A 50 -6.87 12.60 2.50
C MET A 50 -8.32 13.02 2.28
N VAL A 51 -8.56 14.33 2.24
CA VAL A 51 -9.78 14.95 1.70
C VAL A 51 -9.37 15.89 0.59
N VAL A 52 -9.92 15.73 -0.62
CA VAL A 52 -9.71 16.73 -1.68
C VAL A 52 -10.69 17.86 -1.46
N GLN A 53 -10.20 19.10 -1.32
CA GLN A 53 -11.07 20.28 -1.19
C GLN A 53 -11.30 20.92 -2.56
N GLN A 54 -10.26 21.52 -3.12
CA GLN A 54 -10.29 22.15 -4.44
C GLN A 54 -8.94 21.86 -5.10
N PRO A 55 -8.86 20.96 -6.10
CA PRO A 55 -7.60 20.64 -6.77
C PRO A 55 -6.86 21.91 -7.24
N PRO A 56 -5.55 22.05 -6.98
CA PRO A 56 -4.62 21.05 -6.44
C PRO A 56 -4.53 20.96 -4.91
N VAL A 57 -5.29 21.77 -4.16
CA VAL A 57 -5.26 21.83 -2.69
C VAL A 57 -6.07 20.69 -2.06
N ILE A 58 -5.45 20.02 -1.10
CA ILE A 58 -5.99 18.88 -0.36
C ILE A 58 -5.76 19.06 1.15
N LEU A 59 -6.53 18.34 1.97
CA LEU A 59 -6.23 18.17 3.39
C LEU A 59 -5.65 16.77 3.60
N LEU A 60 -4.47 16.69 4.21
CA LEU A 60 -3.83 15.46 4.67
C LEU A 60 -3.76 15.47 6.19
N ASN A 61 -4.44 14.52 6.84
CA ASN A 61 -4.55 14.44 8.30
C ASN A 61 -5.04 15.75 8.97
N GLY A 62 -5.83 16.56 8.24
CA GLY A 62 -6.31 17.87 8.69
C GLY A 62 -5.37 19.05 8.39
N GLN A 63 -4.16 18.81 7.88
CA GLN A 63 -3.23 19.85 7.42
C GLN A 63 -3.43 20.15 5.94
N THR A 64 -3.36 21.42 5.56
CA THR A 64 -3.40 21.84 4.15
C THR A 64 -2.12 21.41 3.44
N ALA A 65 -2.27 20.64 2.36
CA ALA A 65 -1.20 20.20 1.48
C ALA A 65 -1.60 20.41 0.02
N GLN A 66 -0.65 20.27 -0.89
CA GLN A 66 -0.89 20.48 -2.32
C GLN A 66 -0.38 19.28 -3.13
N LEU A 67 -1.19 18.87 -4.11
CA LEU A 67 -0.80 17.92 -5.15
C LEU A 67 0.24 18.56 -6.06
N SER A 68 1.34 17.84 -6.30
CA SER A 68 2.36 18.25 -7.28
C SER A 68 1.77 18.34 -8.70
N PRO A 69 2.38 19.11 -9.62
CA PRO A 69 1.89 19.24 -11.01
C PRO A 69 1.81 17.92 -11.79
N GLY A 70 2.53 16.88 -11.35
CA GLY A 70 2.49 15.53 -11.93
C GLY A 70 1.80 14.49 -11.03
N ALA A 71 0.98 14.91 -10.06
CA ALA A 71 0.48 14.02 -9.02
C ALA A 71 -0.36 12.85 -9.57
N ARG A 72 -0.01 11.63 -9.17
CA ARG A 72 -0.73 10.40 -9.57
C ARG A 72 -1.54 9.84 -8.41
N ILE A 73 -2.87 9.89 -8.53
CA ILE A 73 -3.78 9.24 -7.57
C ILE A 73 -4.19 7.88 -8.14
N ARG A 74 -3.99 6.81 -7.38
CA ARG A 74 -4.48 5.47 -7.72
C ARG A 74 -5.62 5.05 -6.82
N ASN A 75 -6.67 4.47 -7.38
CA ASN A 75 -7.76 3.88 -6.61
C ASN A 75 -7.38 2.50 -6.04
N ALA A 76 -8.34 1.89 -5.33
CA ALA A 76 -8.28 0.52 -4.83
C ALA A 76 -7.84 -0.48 -5.92
N ASP A 77 -8.51 -0.44 -7.08
CA ASP A 77 -8.25 -1.30 -8.25
C ASP A 77 -6.95 -0.98 -9.01
N ASN A 78 -6.05 -0.17 -8.44
CA ASN A 78 -4.78 0.26 -9.04
C ASN A 78 -4.92 1.08 -10.34
N THR A 79 -6.14 1.50 -10.71
CA THR A 79 -6.38 2.43 -11.82
C THR A 79 -6.09 3.89 -11.41
N LEU A 80 -5.88 4.77 -12.37
CA LEU A 80 -5.70 6.21 -12.10
C LEU A 80 -7.06 6.86 -11.84
N ALA A 81 -7.22 7.45 -10.65
CA ALA A 81 -8.41 8.22 -10.27
C ALA A 81 -8.19 9.71 -10.57
N MET A 82 -9.24 10.38 -11.04
CA MET A 82 -9.21 11.83 -11.25
C MET A 82 -9.32 12.56 -9.91
N SER A 83 -8.54 13.61 -9.68
CA SER A 83 -8.62 14.40 -8.43
C SER A 83 -10.01 15.02 -8.22
N GLY A 84 -10.68 15.44 -9.30
CA GLY A 84 -12.02 16.02 -9.26
C GLY A 84 -13.13 15.05 -8.81
N THR A 85 -12.99 13.73 -8.99
CA THR A 85 -14.02 12.76 -8.56
C THR A 85 -13.92 12.41 -7.08
N LEU A 86 -12.90 12.91 -6.37
CA LEU A 86 -12.58 12.60 -4.98
C LEU A 86 -12.85 13.78 -4.02
N ILE A 87 -13.43 14.87 -4.54
CA ILE A 87 -13.76 16.08 -3.78
C ILE A 87 -14.72 15.73 -2.64
N GLY A 88 -14.42 16.23 -1.44
CA GLY A 88 -15.21 16.02 -0.22
C GLY A 88 -15.09 14.63 0.42
N GLN A 89 -14.40 13.66 -0.21
CA GLN A 89 -14.31 12.29 0.32
C GLN A 89 -13.11 12.13 1.27
N ALA A 90 -13.36 11.61 2.48
CA ALA A 90 -12.33 11.38 3.50
C ALA A 90 -11.74 9.97 3.44
N LEU A 91 -10.83 9.75 2.48
CA LEU A 91 -10.30 8.42 2.15
C LEU A 91 -9.01 8.09 2.93
N PRO A 92 -8.84 6.83 3.37
CA PRO A 92 -7.55 6.36 3.85
C PRO A 92 -6.58 6.22 2.66
N VAL A 93 -5.41 6.84 2.76
CA VAL A 93 -4.41 6.83 1.71
C VAL A 93 -3.02 6.49 2.22
N LYS A 94 -2.19 5.97 1.33
CA LYS A 94 -0.73 6.14 1.41
C LYS A 94 -0.30 7.17 0.39
N TYR A 95 0.75 7.93 0.70
CA TYR A 95 1.27 8.97 -0.17
C TYR A 95 2.79 9.06 -0.11
N LEU A 96 3.39 9.52 -1.22
CA LEU A 96 4.77 9.97 -1.30
C LEU A 96 4.81 11.48 -1.47
N LEU A 97 5.77 12.10 -0.78
CA LEU A 97 6.15 13.49 -0.97
C LEU A 97 7.32 13.56 -1.95
N ASP A 98 7.32 14.60 -2.78
CA ASP A 98 8.47 15.03 -3.58
C ASP A 98 9.52 15.72 -2.68
N SER A 99 10.71 15.91 -3.22
CA SER A 99 11.78 16.78 -2.70
C SER A 99 11.29 18.18 -2.27
N THR A 100 10.30 18.75 -2.97
CA THR A 100 9.69 20.05 -2.66
C THR A 100 8.65 19.98 -1.51
N GLY A 101 8.39 18.79 -0.94
CA GLY A 101 7.34 18.57 0.07
C GLY A 101 5.91 18.50 -0.50
N LEU A 102 5.74 18.56 -1.82
CA LEU A 102 4.46 18.40 -2.51
C LEU A 102 4.08 16.93 -2.66
N VAL A 103 2.78 16.62 -2.74
CA VAL A 103 2.32 15.23 -2.87
C VAL A 103 2.50 14.74 -4.30
N GLN A 104 3.38 13.74 -4.50
CA GLN A 104 3.74 13.21 -5.81
C GLN A 104 2.87 12.01 -6.23
N GLN A 105 2.62 11.09 -5.31
CA GLN A 105 1.84 9.90 -5.61
C GLN A 105 0.96 9.53 -4.42
N VAL A 106 -0.28 9.16 -4.71
CA VAL A 106 -1.30 8.78 -3.74
C VAL A 106 -1.88 7.42 -4.12
N TRP A 107 -2.08 6.57 -3.13
CA TRP A 107 -2.78 5.29 -3.25
C TRP A 107 -3.93 5.31 -2.26
N ILE A 108 -5.16 5.16 -2.76
CA ILE A 108 -6.34 4.94 -1.93
C ILE A 108 -6.31 3.48 -1.45
N LEU A 109 -6.41 3.26 -0.14
CA LEU A 109 -6.33 1.93 0.46
C LEU A 109 -7.72 1.30 0.58
N THR A 110 -7.78 0.00 0.30
CA THR A 110 -8.88 -0.89 0.70
C THR A 110 -8.83 -1.21 2.19
N ASP A 111 -9.94 -1.69 2.77
CA ASP A 111 -9.99 -2.07 4.20
C ASP A 111 -8.97 -3.14 4.59
N ILE A 112 -8.66 -4.06 3.67
CA ILE A 112 -7.64 -5.11 3.83
C ILE A 112 -6.26 -4.47 3.99
N GLU A 113 -5.92 -3.50 3.13
CA GLU A 113 -4.65 -2.77 3.17
C GLU A 113 -4.56 -1.82 4.38
N VAL A 114 -5.66 -1.16 4.77
CA VAL A 114 -5.71 -0.35 6.01
C VAL A 114 -5.44 -1.23 7.23
N ARG A 115 -5.99 -2.46 7.27
CA ARG A 115 -5.72 -3.42 8.35
C ARG A 115 -4.27 -3.90 8.32
N ALA A 116 -3.73 -4.23 7.14
CA ALA A 116 -2.33 -4.62 6.98
C ALA A 116 -1.35 -3.51 7.40
N SER A 117 -1.59 -2.27 6.99
CA SER A 117 -0.73 -1.14 7.35
C SER A 117 -0.82 -0.75 8.83
N ARG A 118 -1.98 -0.96 9.49
CA ARG A 118 -2.10 -0.79 10.95
C ARG A 118 -1.30 -1.83 11.75
N LYS A 119 -1.24 -3.09 11.30
CA LYS A 119 -0.42 -4.13 11.95
C LYS A 119 1.05 -3.70 12.08
N SER A 120 1.59 -3.04 11.05
CA SER A 120 2.97 -2.54 11.05
C SER A 120 3.25 -1.38 12.04
N PHE A 121 2.21 -0.75 12.59
CA PHE A 121 2.34 0.42 13.49
C PHE A 121 2.03 0.07 14.96
N SER A 122 1.68 -1.19 15.26
CA SER A 122 0.99 -1.56 16.51
C SER A 122 1.82 -2.43 17.48
N LEU A 123 3.15 -2.29 17.53
CA LEU A 123 4.03 -3.21 18.27
C LEU A 123 4.95 -2.60 19.34
N SER A 124 4.82 -1.32 19.69
CA SER A 124 5.75 -0.67 20.65
C SER A 124 5.19 -0.40 22.05
N ASN A 125 3.89 -0.13 22.21
CA ASN A 125 3.32 0.42 23.46
C ASN A 125 2.17 -0.39 24.08
N PHE A 126 1.89 -1.61 23.60
CA PHE A 126 0.91 -2.51 24.23
C PHE A 126 1.58 -3.54 25.15
N LEU A 127 2.57 -3.12 25.93
CA LEU A 127 2.72 -3.72 27.26
C LEU A 127 1.54 -3.26 28.10
N PHE A 128 0.46 -4.04 28.09
CA PHE A 128 -0.44 -4.13 29.25
C PHE A 128 0.32 -4.87 30.37
N GLY A 129 1.39 -4.24 30.84
CA GLY A 129 2.11 -4.68 32.01
C GLY A 129 1.22 -4.43 33.22
N SER A 130 0.71 -5.50 33.81
CA SER A 130 0.38 -5.54 35.25
C SER A 130 1.70 -5.47 36.04
N GLY A 131 2.40 -4.36 35.86
CA GLY A 131 3.79 -4.11 36.25
C GLY A 131 4.02 -2.62 36.51
N GLY A 132 2.95 -1.89 36.88
CA GLY A 132 3.13 -0.80 37.82
C GLY A 132 3.86 -1.35 39.05
N ALA A 133 4.77 -0.57 39.62
CA ALA A 133 5.68 -1.01 40.67
C ALA A 133 4.94 -1.87 41.72
N THR A 134 5.52 -3.02 42.06
CA THR A 134 4.96 -3.99 43.02
C THR A 134 4.98 -3.40 44.44
N GLY A 135 4.12 -2.41 44.66
CA GLY A 135 3.64 -2.05 45.98
C GLY A 135 2.75 -3.18 46.52
N PRO A 136 2.37 -3.13 47.81
CA PRO A 136 1.57 -4.17 48.41
C PRO A 136 0.20 -4.25 47.71
N VAL A 137 -0.10 -5.40 47.09
CA VAL A 137 -1.35 -5.68 46.35
C VAL A 137 -2.32 -6.42 47.27
N ASP A 138 -3.62 -6.30 47.02
CA ASP A 138 -4.67 -6.96 47.81
C ASP A 138 -4.82 -8.45 47.44
N ASP A 139 -3.82 -9.24 47.82
CA ASP A 139 -3.78 -10.70 47.60
C ASP A 139 -4.42 -11.50 48.77
N GLY A 140 -5.14 -10.83 49.68
CA GLY A 140 -5.67 -11.43 50.91
C GLY A 140 -4.61 -11.93 51.91
N LYS A 141 -3.32 -11.72 51.62
CA LYS A 141 -2.16 -11.96 52.50
C LYS A 141 -1.51 -10.67 52.99
N THR A 142 -1.67 -9.59 52.24
CA THR A 142 -1.19 -8.26 52.57
C THR A 142 -2.09 -7.63 53.64
N PRO A 143 -1.56 -7.25 54.82
CA PRO A 143 -2.35 -6.52 55.81
C PRO A 143 -2.82 -5.17 55.27
N PHE A 144 -4.04 -4.75 55.62
CA PHE A 144 -4.67 -3.55 55.08
C PHE A 144 -3.84 -2.27 55.25
N ASP A 145 -3.03 -2.20 56.32
CA ASP A 145 -2.16 -1.05 56.58
C ASP A 145 -1.07 -0.80 55.53
N GLN A 146 -0.70 -1.82 54.76
CA GLN A 146 0.34 -1.75 53.72
C GLN A 146 -0.23 -1.37 52.34
N LEU A 147 -1.56 -1.47 52.15
CA LEU A 147 -2.21 -1.11 50.89
C LEU A 147 -2.13 0.41 50.63
N PRO A 148 -2.08 0.85 49.36
CA PRO A 148 -2.12 2.26 49.01
C PRO A 148 -3.41 2.92 49.53
N ARG A 149 -3.28 3.81 50.52
CA ARG A 149 -4.41 4.62 51.00
C ARG A 149 -4.69 5.75 50.01
N PHE A 150 -5.96 5.95 49.69
CA PHE A 150 -6.36 7.13 48.92
C PHE A 150 -6.03 8.41 49.71
N PRO A 151 -5.56 9.49 49.05
CA PRO A 151 -5.40 10.78 49.71
C PRO A 151 -6.78 11.31 50.11
N ASN A 152 -6.88 11.85 51.32
CA ASN A 152 -8.09 12.52 51.79
C ASN A 152 -8.39 13.73 50.89
N GLN A 153 -9.65 13.89 50.48
CA GLN A 153 -10.16 15.07 49.78
C GLN A 153 -10.52 16.19 50.77
#